data_AF-L0PG79-F1
#
_entry.id   AF-L0PG79-F1
#
_cell.length_a   1.000
_cell.length_b   1.000
_cell.length_c   1.000
_cell.angle_alpha   90.00
_cell.angle_beta   90.00
_cell.angle_gamma   90.00
#
_symmetry.space_group_name_H-M   'P 1'
#
loop_
_entity.id
_entity.type
_entity.pdbx_description
1 polymer ?
#
loop_
_entity_poly.entity_id
_entity_poly.type
_entity_poly.pdbx_seq_one_letter_code
_entity_poly.pdbx_strand_id
1 'polypeptide(L)'
;MTPSSAESSTINSNCTSGKTKIEPQYTIPSITSIFPTFMDNNKQFIYFLETLMENFLENNENPERDLICTTLYEIYLREIKNSNSLIERQDYEEKAKSLLNKETCLINSFNGLLLSHLADFSEGFQILKEKSDTKIDAFRYYCSIEDTYKVIDYLEKHGYFTSSPKILSDTGDYFYTLLKKIREERLITPLEIIKILSVNSISTVGVIKEYLIEIIEQEKKEIDNNSTLINMYRDETENKKNKLYDLMKSAQIFQEMKCSMCGLILNLPIVHFLCKHSYHQKCINDLDEIEYCPQCSNNNIMIKAIKKSQDQIVNKHSFFQSQLENATLQDKLKLIFDFISRGALSMETR
;
A
#
# COMPACT_ATOMS: atom_id res chain seq x y z
N MET A 1 61.82 3.88 12.07
CA MET A 1 60.71 3.21 11.38
C MET A 1 60.35 4.06 10.16
N THR A 2 60.82 3.66 8.98
CA THR A 2 60.36 4.14 7.66
C THR A 2 59.05 3.41 7.27
N PRO A 3 58.36 3.75 6.15
CA PRO A 3 58.41 4.91 5.23
C PRO A 3 57.03 5.65 5.15
N SER A 4 56.86 6.89 4.66
CA SER A 4 57.11 7.52 3.33
C SER A 4 56.19 7.06 2.19
N SER A 5 55.55 8.02 1.50
CA SER A 5 55.56 8.26 0.02
C SER A 5 54.39 9.18 -0.39
N ALA A 6 54.48 10.14 -1.30
CA ALA A 6 55.53 10.78 -2.10
C ALA A 6 54.89 12.06 -2.71
N GLU A 7 55.51 13.25 -2.71
CA GLU A 7 56.35 13.81 -3.81
C GLU A 7 55.76 13.58 -5.21
N SER A 8 55.55 14.60 -6.05
CA SER A 8 56.65 15.31 -6.69
C SER A 8 56.19 16.60 -7.38
N SER A 9 57.01 17.64 -7.25
CA SER A 9 57.07 18.87 -8.04
C SER A 9 57.61 18.63 -9.46
N THR A 10 57.12 19.36 -10.47
CA THR A 10 58.04 19.97 -11.46
C THR A 10 57.44 21.18 -12.18
N ILE A 11 58.31 22.18 -12.32
CA ILE A 11 58.19 23.49 -12.96
C ILE A 11 58.21 23.33 -14.49
N ASN A 12 57.45 24.15 -15.22
CA ASN A 12 58.01 24.78 -16.42
C ASN A 12 57.35 26.13 -16.73
N SER A 13 58.20 27.14 -16.72
CA SER A 13 58.00 28.49 -17.22
C SER A 13 57.60 28.53 -18.69
N ASN A 14 56.68 29.42 -19.05
CA ASN A 14 56.92 30.40 -20.12
C ASN A 14 55.80 31.46 -20.16
N CYS A 15 56.22 32.71 -20.04
CA CYS A 15 55.44 33.89 -20.37
C CYS A 15 55.18 33.94 -21.87
N THR A 16 53.90 34.03 -22.28
CA THR A 16 53.52 34.69 -23.53
C THR A 16 52.09 35.23 -23.43
N SER A 17 52.01 36.56 -23.34
CA SER A 17 50.99 37.43 -23.95
C SER A 17 49.54 36.93 -24.06
N GLY A 18 48.64 37.59 -23.32
CA GLY A 18 47.21 37.59 -23.66
C GLY A 18 46.38 38.38 -22.64
N LYS A 19 45.99 39.62 -22.97
CA LYS A 19 44.94 40.32 -22.22
C LYS A 19 43.61 39.59 -22.47
N THR A 20 43.13 38.81 -21.52
CA THR A 20 41.73 38.34 -21.53
C THR A 20 40.93 39.18 -20.55
N LYS A 21 40.06 40.04 -21.09
CA LYS A 21 38.98 40.67 -20.32
C LYS A 21 38.12 39.54 -19.74
N ILE A 22 37.99 39.49 -18.43
CA ILE A 22 37.01 38.62 -17.77
C ILE A 22 35.68 39.35 -17.86
N GLU A 23 34.80 38.92 -18.75
CA GLU A 23 33.42 39.41 -18.80
C GLU A 23 32.65 38.87 -17.58
N PRO A 24 31.88 39.71 -16.86
CA PRO A 24 31.11 39.23 -15.71
C PRO A 24 30.01 38.28 -16.20
N GLN A 25 30.04 37.04 -15.73
CA GLN A 25 28.93 36.10 -15.93
C GLN A 25 27.69 36.62 -15.22
N TYR A 26 26.69 37.02 -16.00
CA TYR A 26 25.38 37.40 -15.51
C TYR A 26 24.48 36.16 -15.44
N THR A 27 23.92 35.85 -14.28
CA THR A 27 22.88 34.82 -14.16
C THR A 27 21.55 35.40 -14.64
N ILE A 28 20.93 34.75 -15.62
CA ILE A 28 19.63 35.17 -16.15
C ILE A 28 18.60 35.15 -15.00
N PRO A 29 17.94 36.28 -14.69
CA PRO A 29 16.94 36.35 -13.63
C PRO A 29 15.67 35.57 -14.02
N SER A 30 14.90 35.12 -13.03
CA SER A 30 13.62 34.43 -13.28
C SER A 30 12.65 35.36 -14.01
N ILE A 31 11.86 34.77 -14.91
CA ILE A 31 10.87 35.46 -15.75
C ILE A 31 9.86 36.24 -14.91
N THR A 32 9.54 35.78 -13.71
CA THR A 32 8.62 36.47 -12.77
C THR A 32 9.07 37.88 -12.38
N SER A 33 10.38 38.17 -12.45
CA SER A 33 10.93 39.49 -12.09
C SER A 33 10.52 40.61 -13.05
N ILE A 34 10.15 40.27 -14.30
CA ILE A 34 9.81 41.28 -15.32
C ILE A 34 8.31 41.58 -15.38
N PHE A 35 7.46 40.71 -14.83
CA PHE A 35 5.98 40.85 -14.86
C PHE A 35 5.48 42.19 -14.31
N PRO A 36 6.02 42.75 -13.20
CA PRO A 36 5.59 44.06 -12.71
C PRO A 36 5.81 45.21 -13.71
N THR A 37 6.71 45.04 -14.68
CA THR A 37 7.00 46.05 -15.72
C THR A 37 5.89 46.15 -16.74
N PHE A 38 5.09 45.09 -16.90
CA PHE A 38 3.99 45.01 -17.84
C PHE A 38 2.62 45.34 -17.21
N MET A 39 2.62 45.84 -15.97
CA MET A 39 1.40 46.31 -15.31
C MET A 39 0.68 47.34 -16.19
N ASP A 40 -0.62 47.10 -16.39
CA ASP A 40 -1.54 47.90 -17.22
C ASP A 40 -1.31 47.84 -18.74
N ASN A 41 -0.41 46.98 -19.25
CA ASN A 41 -0.18 46.83 -20.69
C ASN A 41 -0.28 45.37 -21.18
N ASN A 42 -1.52 44.85 -21.18
CA ASN A 42 -1.82 43.46 -21.52
C ASN A 42 -1.38 43.08 -22.94
N LYS A 43 -1.50 43.97 -23.93
CA LYS A 43 -1.14 43.66 -25.33
C LYS A 43 0.37 43.44 -25.52
N GLN A 44 1.20 44.26 -24.89
CA GLN A 44 2.66 44.07 -24.91
C GLN A 44 3.08 42.85 -24.09
N PHE A 45 2.35 42.56 -23.00
CA PHE A 45 2.61 41.39 -22.20
C PHE A 45 2.29 40.08 -22.94
N ILE A 46 1.18 40.04 -23.67
CA ILE A 46 0.83 38.92 -24.56
C ILE A 46 1.93 38.70 -25.60
N TYR A 47 2.37 39.75 -26.30
CA TYR A 47 3.43 39.63 -27.30
C TYR A 47 4.73 39.08 -26.72
N PHE A 48 5.09 39.55 -25.52
CA PHE A 48 6.26 39.06 -24.80
C PHE A 48 6.14 37.58 -24.45
N LEU A 49 5.01 37.16 -23.87
CA LEU A 49 4.77 35.76 -23.49
C LEU A 49 4.65 34.82 -24.71
N GLU A 50 4.00 35.26 -25.81
CA GLU A 50 3.92 34.50 -27.07
C GLU A 50 5.33 34.27 -27.66
N THR A 51 6.16 35.32 -27.72
CA THR A 51 7.56 35.24 -28.20
C THR A 51 8.41 34.33 -27.31
N LEU A 52 8.20 34.38 -25.99
CA LEU A 52 8.86 33.49 -25.06
C LEU A 52 8.46 32.03 -25.30
N MET A 53 7.18 31.73 -25.47
CA MET A 53 6.73 30.36 -25.73
C MET A 53 7.32 29.77 -27.01
N GLU A 54 7.49 30.58 -28.06
CA GLU A 54 8.12 30.16 -29.32
C GLU A 54 9.60 29.80 -29.11
N ASN A 55 10.33 30.59 -28.32
CA ASN A 55 11.74 30.37 -28.04
C ASN A 55 12.00 29.22 -27.05
N PHE A 56 11.05 28.90 -26.17
CA PHE A 56 11.20 27.82 -25.18
C PHE A 56 11.00 26.40 -25.74
N LEU A 57 10.62 26.24 -27.01
CA LEU A 57 10.39 24.93 -27.64
C LEU A 57 11.62 23.99 -27.65
N GLU A 58 12.84 24.51 -27.52
CA GLU A 58 14.07 23.71 -27.59
C GLU A 58 14.48 23.04 -26.26
N ASN A 59 13.96 23.49 -25.11
CA ASN A 59 14.31 22.93 -23.79
C ASN A 59 13.06 22.36 -23.08
N ASN A 60 13.01 21.03 -22.98
CA ASN A 60 11.80 20.28 -22.60
C ASN A 60 11.48 20.20 -21.09
N GLU A 61 12.29 20.78 -20.19
CA GLU A 61 12.10 20.62 -18.73
C GLU A 61 12.21 21.94 -17.95
N ASN A 62 11.66 23.04 -18.46
CA ASN A 62 11.62 24.30 -17.71
C ASN A 62 10.30 24.47 -16.93
N PRO A 63 10.32 24.54 -15.58
CA PRO A 63 9.12 24.74 -14.76
C PRO A 63 8.45 26.11 -14.97
N GLU A 64 9.16 27.04 -15.61
CA GLU A 64 8.61 28.34 -15.99
C GLU A 64 7.63 28.24 -17.19
N ARG A 65 7.61 27.13 -17.94
CA ARG A 65 6.68 26.95 -19.07
C ARG A 65 5.23 26.85 -18.61
N ASP A 66 4.95 26.10 -17.55
CA ASP A 66 3.61 25.95 -16.97
C ASP A 66 3.07 27.29 -16.47
N LEU A 67 3.95 28.09 -15.86
CA LEU A 67 3.64 29.43 -15.39
C LEU A 67 3.34 30.37 -16.56
N ILE A 68 4.13 30.34 -17.62
CA ILE A 68 3.89 31.13 -18.84
C ILE A 68 2.55 30.74 -19.48
N CYS A 69 2.26 29.44 -19.61
CA CYS A 69 0.99 28.99 -20.20
C CYS A 69 -0.21 29.38 -19.33
N THR A 70 -0.12 29.23 -18.00
CA THR A 70 -1.21 29.61 -17.07
C THR A 70 -1.46 31.11 -17.10
N THR A 71 -0.41 31.92 -17.09
CA THR A 71 -0.52 33.39 -17.14
C THR A 71 -1.01 33.88 -18.50
N LEU A 72 -0.52 33.32 -19.60
CA LEU A 72 -1.02 33.64 -20.94
C LEU A 72 -2.51 33.31 -21.08
N TYR A 73 -2.94 32.17 -20.53
CA TYR A 73 -4.35 31.78 -20.50
C TYR A 73 -5.20 32.76 -19.67
N GLU A 74 -4.73 33.14 -18.47
CA GLU A 74 -5.40 34.13 -17.62
C GLU A 74 -5.57 35.49 -18.32
N ILE A 75 -4.53 35.97 -19.01
CA ILE A 75 -4.56 37.26 -19.71
C ILE A 75 -5.49 37.20 -20.93
N TYR A 76 -5.48 36.11 -21.70
CA TYR A 76 -6.45 35.93 -22.78
C TYR A 76 -7.88 35.98 -22.26
N LEU A 77 -8.18 35.28 -21.16
CA LEU A 77 -9.50 35.32 -20.53
C LEU A 77 -9.87 36.72 -20.02
N ARG A 78 -8.89 37.48 -19.50
CA ARG A 78 -9.09 38.86 -19.07
C ARG A 78 -9.38 39.81 -20.24
N GLU A 79 -8.68 39.65 -21.37
CA GLU A 79 -8.95 40.42 -22.59
C GLU A 79 -10.30 40.05 -23.22
N ILE A 80 -10.72 38.78 -23.14
CA ILE A 80 -12.07 38.36 -23.55
C ILE A 80 -13.16 39.07 -22.73
N LYS A 81 -12.93 39.28 -21.42
CA LYS A 81 -13.87 40.02 -20.55
C LYS A 81 -13.84 41.54 -20.76
N ASN A 82 -12.68 42.11 -21.06
CA ASN A 82 -12.48 43.58 -21.13
C ASN A 82 -12.59 44.17 -22.54
N SER A 83 -12.61 43.35 -23.59
CA SER A 83 -12.68 43.82 -24.98
C SER A 83 -14.08 44.30 -25.35
N ASN A 84 -14.16 45.50 -25.93
CA ASN A 84 -15.41 46.10 -26.43
C ASN A 84 -15.72 45.69 -27.88
N SER A 85 -14.74 45.12 -28.60
CA SER A 85 -14.85 44.70 -30.01
C SER A 85 -15.13 43.20 -30.11
N LEU A 86 -16.17 42.83 -30.85
CA LEU A 86 -16.51 41.42 -31.11
C LEU A 86 -15.40 40.67 -31.85
N ILE A 87 -14.62 41.36 -32.69
CA ILE A 87 -13.55 40.76 -33.50
C ILE A 87 -12.35 40.42 -32.61
N GLU A 88 -11.90 41.36 -31.78
CA GLU A 88 -10.79 41.12 -30.84
C GLU A 88 -11.15 40.00 -29.85
N ARG A 89 -12.41 39.97 -29.39
CA ARG A 89 -12.90 38.91 -28.51
C ARG A 89 -12.82 37.53 -29.15
N GLN A 90 -13.27 37.40 -30.41
CA GLN A 90 -13.20 36.15 -31.15
C GLN A 90 -11.75 35.70 -31.38
N ASP A 91 -10.85 36.62 -31.71
CA ASP A 91 -9.43 36.32 -31.88
C ASP A 91 -8.81 35.77 -30.59
N TYR A 92 -9.11 36.36 -29.43
CA TYR A 92 -8.61 35.86 -28.14
C TYR A 92 -9.26 34.53 -27.73
N GLU A 93 -10.54 34.30 -28.04
CA GLU A 93 -11.22 33.02 -27.82
C GLU A 93 -10.58 31.90 -28.66
N GLU A 94 -10.27 32.16 -29.93
CA GLU A 94 -9.55 31.22 -30.79
C GLU A 94 -8.13 30.96 -30.30
N LYS A 95 -7.41 32.00 -29.88
CA LYS A 95 -6.07 31.86 -29.28
C LYS A 95 -6.11 31.02 -28.00
N ALA A 96 -7.06 31.27 -27.11
CA ALA A 96 -7.26 30.49 -25.88
C ALA A 96 -7.59 29.02 -26.19
N LYS A 97 -8.47 28.75 -27.16
CA LYS A 97 -8.78 27.39 -27.63
C LYS A 97 -7.55 26.71 -28.23
N SER A 98 -6.79 27.42 -29.06
CA SER A 98 -5.56 26.88 -29.66
C SER A 98 -4.51 26.53 -28.61
N LEU A 99 -4.40 27.34 -27.55
CA LEU A 99 -3.49 27.10 -26.42
C LEU A 99 -3.88 25.82 -25.68
N LEU A 100 -5.18 25.63 -25.39
CA LEU A 100 -5.70 24.43 -24.74
C LEU A 100 -5.59 23.18 -25.61
N ASN A 101 -5.70 23.32 -26.94
CA ASN A 101 -5.66 22.20 -27.88
C ASN A 101 -4.25 21.67 -28.14
N LYS A 102 -3.23 22.52 -28.11
CA LYS A 102 -1.82 22.12 -28.29
C LYS A 102 -1.42 21.09 -27.20
N GLU A 103 -0.87 19.95 -27.63
CA GLU A 103 -0.38 18.85 -26.75
C GLU A 103 0.76 19.29 -25.82
N THR A 104 1.34 20.46 -26.05
CA THR A 104 2.42 21.08 -25.26
C THR A 104 1.90 21.88 -24.05
N CYS A 105 0.59 21.96 -23.85
CA CYS A 105 0.02 22.78 -22.81
C CYS A 105 0.02 22.04 -21.46
N LEU A 106 1.09 22.26 -20.69
CA LEU A 106 1.21 21.84 -19.29
C LEU A 106 0.40 22.75 -18.35
N ILE A 107 -0.72 23.31 -18.80
CA ILE A 107 -1.62 24.00 -17.88
C ILE A 107 -2.09 22.94 -16.89
N ASN A 108 -1.71 23.13 -15.63
CA ASN A 108 -2.23 22.34 -14.53
C ASN A 108 -3.76 22.31 -14.66
N SER A 109 -4.31 21.12 -14.86
CA SER A 109 -5.72 20.90 -15.15
C SER A 109 -6.62 21.63 -14.16
N PHE A 110 -6.23 21.67 -12.89
CA PHE A 110 -6.95 22.42 -11.85
C PHE A 110 -6.98 23.93 -12.10
N ASN A 111 -5.82 24.55 -12.37
CA ASN A 111 -5.72 25.99 -12.62
C ASN A 111 -6.49 26.40 -13.87
N GLY A 112 -6.41 25.58 -14.93
CA GLY A 112 -7.20 25.78 -16.14
C GLY A 112 -8.70 25.78 -15.86
N LEU A 113 -9.21 24.75 -15.18
CA LEU A 113 -10.64 24.63 -14.86
C LEU A 113 -11.12 25.80 -13.99
N LEU A 114 -10.35 26.20 -12.99
CA LEU A 114 -10.68 27.33 -12.11
C LEU A 114 -10.71 28.65 -12.89
N LEU A 115 -9.70 28.92 -13.72
CA LEU A 115 -9.63 30.13 -14.55
C LEU A 115 -10.78 30.19 -15.57
N SER A 116 -11.11 29.07 -16.23
CA SER A 116 -12.26 29.01 -17.15
C SER A 116 -13.57 29.33 -16.43
N HIS A 117 -13.75 28.85 -15.19
CA HIS A 117 -14.96 29.10 -14.41
C HIS A 117 -15.04 30.55 -13.93
N LEU A 118 -13.96 31.10 -13.36
CA LEU A 118 -13.90 32.50 -12.95
C LEU A 118 -14.08 33.46 -14.14
N ALA A 119 -13.73 33.02 -15.34
CA ALA A 119 -13.90 33.77 -16.57
C ALA A 119 -15.23 33.52 -17.30
N ASP A 120 -16.14 32.70 -16.76
CA ASP A 120 -17.40 32.29 -17.43
C ASP A 120 -17.19 31.69 -18.84
N PHE A 121 -16.03 31.09 -19.10
CA PHE A 121 -15.65 30.54 -20.39
C PHE A 121 -15.98 29.05 -20.47
N SER A 122 -17.23 28.75 -20.82
CA SER A 122 -17.78 27.38 -20.84
C SER A 122 -17.08 26.43 -21.81
N GLU A 123 -16.60 26.95 -22.93
CA GLU A 123 -15.96 26.16 -23.98
C GLU A 123 -14.57 25.65 -23.54
N GLY A 124 -13.79 26.51 -22.86
CA GLY A 124 -12.51 26.10 -22.27
C GLY A 124 -12.68 25.09 -21.14
N PHE A 125 -13.74 25.24 -20.35
CA PHE A 125 -14.09 24.27 -19.31
C PHE A 125 -14.39 22.88 -19.89
N GLN A 126 -15.15 22.79 -20.98
CA GLN A 126 -15.46 21.51 -21.62
C GLN A 126 -14.20 20.84 -22.17
N ILE A 127 -13.34 21.58 -22.88
CA ILE A 127 -12.08 21.05 -23.45
C ILE A 127 -11.16 20.52 -22.33
N LEU A 128 -11.01 21.29 -21.25
CA LEU A 128 -10.17 20.89 -20.12
C LEU A 128 -10.75 19.69 -19.37
N LYS A 129 -12.08 19.59 -19.24
CA LYS A 129 -12.74 18.45 -18.62
C LYS A 129 -12.57 17.16 -19.41
N GLU A 130 -12.59 17.25 -20.74
CA GLU A 130 -12.37 16.10 -21.64
C GLU A 130 -10.89 15.67 -21.64
N LYS A 131 -9.95 16.62 -21.47
CA LYS A 131 -8.51 16.35 -21.39
C LYS A 131 -8.01 15.93 -20.00
N SER A 132 -8.70 16.34 -18.94
CA SER A 132 -8.31 16.03 -17.56
C SER A 132 -8.67 14.58 -17.23
N ASP A 133 -7.75 13.65 -17.50
CA ASP A 133 -7.87 12.27 -17.00
C ASP A 133 -7.59 12.18 -15.48
N THR A 134 -7.21 13.31 -14.88
CA THR A 134 -6.80 13.41 -13.48
C THR A 134 -7.98 13.71 -12.56
N LYS A 135 -8.52 12.64 -11.95
CA LYS A 135 -9.66 12.70 -11.00
C LYS A 135 -9.46 13.69 -9.84
N ILE A 136 -8.21 13.92 -9.45
CA ILE A 136 -7.83 14.79 -8.33
C ILE A 136 -8.11 16.27 -8.66
N ASP A 137 -7.90 16.67 -9.91
CA ASP A 137 -7.99 18.09 -10.29
C ASP A 137 -9.45 18.53 -10.43
N ALA A 138 -10.32 17.64 -10.90
CA ALA A 138 -11.77 17.84 -10.86
C ALA A 138 -12.29 17.94 -9.42
N PHE A 139 -11.80 17.11 -8.51
CA PHE A 139 -12.16 17.19 -7.09
C PHE A 139 -11.71 18.51 -6.45
N ARG A 140 -10.45 18.92 -6.69
CA ARG A 140 -9.93 20.21 -6.21
C ARG A 140 -10.74 21.38 -6.76
N TYR A 141 -11.14 21.31 -8.02
CA TYR A 141 -12.03 22.29 -8.65
C TYR A 141 -13.37 22.39 -7.92
N TYR A 142 -14.08 21.28 -7.72
CA TYR A 142 -15.35 21.31 -7.00
C TYR A 142 -15.20 21.79 -5.54
N CYS A 143 -14.07 21.48 -4.89
CA CYS A 143 -13.76 22.02 -3.57
C CYS A 143 -13.59 23.54 -3.57
N SER A 144 -12.93 24.11 -4.59
CA SER A 144 -12.71 25.56 -4.71
C SER A 144 -13.98 26.35 -5.00
N ILE A 145 -15.00 25.72 -5.61
CA ILE A 145 -16.29 26.33 -5.92
C ILE A 145 -17.29 26.21 -4.76
N GLU A 146 -16.92 25.54 -3.67
CA GLU A 146 -17.79 25.28 -2.52
C GLU A 146 -19.10 24.52 -2.87
N ASP A 147 -19.16 23.82 -4.02
CA ASP A 147 -20.33 23.01 -4.42
C ASP A 147 -20.33 21.64 -3.72
N THR A 148 -20.84 21.64 -2.48
CA THR A 148 -20.83 20.48 -1.58
C THR A 148 -21.50 19.25 -2.18
N TYR A 149 -22.59 19.40 -2.95
CA TYR A 149 -23.32 18.28 -3.53
C TYR A 149 -22.55 17.57 -4.63
N LYS A 150 -21.89 18.33 -5.54
CA LYS A 150 -21.06 17.72 -6.59
C LYS A 150 -19.79 17.12 -6.03
N VAL A 151 -19.22 17.73 -4.98
CA VAL A 151 -18.09 17.15 -4.23
C VAL A 151 -18.51 15.79 -3.68
N ILE A 152 -19.69 15.67 -3.05
CA ILE A 152 -20.19 14.41 -2.49
C ILE A 152 -20.47 13.35 -3.57
N ASP A 153 -21.18 13.67 -4.68
CA ASP A 153 -21.43 12.71 -5.79
C ASP A 153 -20.12 12.23 -6.44
N TYR A 154 -19.13 13.12 -6.58
CA TYR A 154 -17.83 12.77 -7.11
C TYR A 154 -17.05 11.83 -6.17
N LEU A 155 -17.28 11.95 -4.87
CA LEU A 155 -16.60 11.17 -3.83
C LEU A 155 -17.27 9.86 -3.53
N GLU A 156 -18.57 9.76 -3.71
CA GLU A 156 -19.27 8.48 -3.74
C GLU A 156 -18.72 7.58 -4.87
N LYS A 157 -18.32 8.19 -5.99
CA LYS A 157 -17.72 7.50 -7.13
C LYS A 157 -16.23 7.20 -6.96
N HIS A 158 -15.47 8.03 -6.22
CA HIS A 158 -13.99 7.97 -6.24
C HIS A 158 -13.25 8.02 -4.89
N GLY A 159 -13.90 8.21 -3.74
CA GLY A 159 -13.36 7.86 -2.41
C GLY A 159 -12.13 8.62 -1.89
N TYR A 160 -12.08 9.97 -1.94
CA TYR A 160 -10.95 10.76 -1.42
C TYR A 160 -11.37 12.01 -0.62
N PHE A 161 -11.22 12.05 0.71
CA PHE A 161 -11.40 13.30 1.47
C PHE A 161 -10.19 13.64 2.33
N THR A 162 -9.55 14.78 2.02
CA THR A 162 -8.87 15.65 3.00
C THR A 162 -8.67 17.03 2.36
N SER A 163 -9.66 17.94 2.41
CA SER A 163 -9.40 19.33 1.97
C SER A 163 -10.20 20.43 2.66
N SER A 164 -11.39 20.22 3.25
CA SER A 164 -12.07 21.36 3.91
C SER A 164 -12.87 21.03 5.19
N PRO A 165 -12.86 21.94 6.20
CA PRO A 165 -13.49 21.74 7.50
C PRO A 165 -15.01 21.89 7.54
N LYS A 166 -15.60 22.64 6.61
CA LYS A 166 -17.06 22.86 6.57
C LYS A 166 -17.82 21.61 6.12
N ILE A 167 -17.21 20.75 5.30
CA ILE A 167 -17.85 19.53 4.81
C ILE A 167 -17.89 18.47 5.91
N LEU A 168 -16.98 18.51 6.89
CA LEU A 168 -16.96 17.53 7.97
C LEU A 168 -18.12 17.70 8.96
N SER A 169 -18.55 18.94 9.25
CA SER A 169 -19.67 19.18 10.18
C SER A 169 -21.01 18.71 9.63
N ASP A 170 -21.22 18.84 8.31
CA ASP A 170 -22.50 18.51 7.68
C ASP A 170 -22.61 17.01 7.32
N THR A 171 -21.50 16.27 7.42
CA THR A 171 -21.35 14.90 6.86
C THR A 171 -20.93 13.87 7.94
N GLY A 172 -21.12 14.17 9.23
CA GLY A 172 -20.62 13.38 10.37
C GLY A 172 -21.00 11.89 10.32
N ASP A 173 -22.24 11.56 9.97
CA ASP A 173 -22.72 10.16 9.87
C ASP A 173 -22.09 9.38 8.70
N TYR A 174 -21.80 10.08 7.61
CA TYR A 174 -21.16 9.51 6.42
C TYR A 174 -19.68 9.24 6.66
N PHE A 175 -19.01 10.10 7.43
CA PHE A 175 -17.61 9.88 7.82
C PHE A 175 -17.44 8.59 8.61
N TYR A 176 -18.38 8.28 9.52
CA TYR A 176 -18.38 7.01 10.26
C TYR A 176 -18.57 5.79 9.33
N THR A 177 -19.52 5.89 8.40
CA THR A 177 -19.79 4.83 7.42
C THR A 177 -18.58 4.56 6.52
N LEU A 178 -17.86 5.62 6.13
CA LEU A 178 -16.63 5.50 5.36
C LEU A 178 -15.49 4.87 6.17
N LEU A 179 -15.28 5.28 7.42
CA LEU A 179 -14.27 4.68 8.30
C LEU A 179 -14.53 3.17 8.47
N LYS A 180 -15.80 2.78 8.59
CA LYS A 180 -16.19 1.37 8.61
C LYS A 180 -15.82 0.65 7.32
N LYS A 181 -16.07 1.26 6.15
CA LYS A 181 -15.71 0.67 4.85
C LYS A 181 -14.20 0.58 4.63
N ILE A 182 -13.43 1.60 5.03
CA ILE A 182 -11.96 1.59 5.02
C ILE A 182 -11.41 0.45 5.88
N ARG A 183 -12.05 0.20 7.03
CA ARG A 183 -11.71 -0.93 7.91
C ARG A 183 -12.00 -2.27 7.25
N GLU A 184 -13.19 -2.44 6.66
CA GLU A 184 -13.59 -3.67 5.97
C GLU A 184 -12.66 -3.99 4.79
N GLU A 185 -12.25 -2.97 4.04
CA GLU A 185 -11.35 -3.10 2.89
C GLU A 185 -9.85 -3.05 3.28
N ARG A 186 -9.52 -2.85 4.57
CA ARG A 186 -8.15 -2.75 5.11
C ARG A 186 -7.23 -1.80 4.34
N LEU A 187 -7.77 -0.68 3.86
CA LEU A 187 -7.03 0.22 2.97
C LEU A 187 -5.98 1.07 3.69
N ILE A 188 -6.24 1.42 4.95
CA ILE A 188 -5.41 2.35 5.74
C ILE A 188 -5.35 1.87 7.19
N THR A 189 -4.19 1.98 7.83
CA THR A 189 -4.03 1.62 9.24
C THR A 189 -4.66 2.67 10.18
N PRO A 190 -5.13 2.30 11.38
CA PRO A 190 -5.69 3.25 12.34
C PRO A 190 -4.73 4.39 12.70
N LEU A 191 -3.42 4.11 12.76
CA LEU A 191 -2.37 5.09 13.03
C LEU A 191 -2.20 6.10 11.89
N GLU A 192 -2.28 5.65 10.64
CA GLU A 192 -2.25 6.53 9.47
C GLU A 192 -3.48 7.43 9.43
N ILE A 193 -4.67 6.91 9.77
CA ILE A 193 -5.89 7.71 9.90
C ILE A 193 -5.69 8.83 10.93
N ILE A 194 -5.15 8.50 12.12
CA ILE A 194 -4.84 9.51 13.15
C ILE A 194 -3.84 10.55 12.63
N LYS A 195 -2.81 10.12 11.91
CA LYS A 195 -1.79 11.03 11.35
C LYS A 195 -2.37 11.97 10.31
N ILE A 196 -3.19 11.45 9.39
CA ILE A 196 -3.87 12.23 8.34
C ILE A 196 -4.82 13.27 8.96
N LEU A 197 -5.55 12.87 9.99
CA LEU A 197 -6.47 13.74 10.72
C LEU A 197 -5.75 14.74 11.64
N SER A 198 -4.55 14.41 12.13
CA SER A 198 -3.75 15.31 12.96
C SER A 198 -3.10 16.43 12.16
N VAL A 199 -2.76 16.19 10.89
CA VAL A 199 -2.14 17.20 10.00
C VAL A 199 -3.16 18.24 9.54
N ASN A 200 -4.39 17.79 9.30
CA ASN A 200 -5.51 18.64 8.93
C ASN A 200 -6.29 18.95 10.21
N SER A 201 -5.96 20.05 10.88
CA SER A 201 -6.48 20.56 12.18
C SER A 201 -8.00 20.85 12.20
N ILE A 202 -8.78 19.91 11.69
CA ILE A 202 -10.14 20.04 11.20
C ILE A 202 -11.05 19.01 11.91
N SER A 203 -10.50 17.89 12.39
CA SER A 203 -11.26 16.87 13.10
C SER A 203 -10.99 16.92 14.61
N THR A 204 -12.01 17.25 15.39
CA THR A 204 -12.00 16.98 16.83
C THR A 204 -11.91 15.48 17.07
N VAL A 205 -10.94 15.03 17.88
CA VAL A 205 -10.69 13.63 18.29
C VAL A 205 -11.97 12.90 18.73
N GLY A 206 -13.00 13.63 19.18
CA GLY A 206 -14.32 13.08 19.49
C GLY A 206 -14.97 12.29 18.34
N VAL A 207 -14.78 12.69 17.08
CA VAL A 207 -15.43 12.05 15.91
C VAL A 207 -14.88 10.65 15.64
N ILE A 208 -13.60 10.41 15.96
CA ILE A 208 -12.95 9.11 15.76
C ILE A 208 -12.84 8.28 17.04
N LYS A 209 -13.26 8.82 18.19
CA LYS A 209 -13.10 8.16 19.49
C LYS A 209 -13.82 6.81 19.53
N GLU A 210 -15.07 6.78 19.07
CA GLU A 210 -15.86 5.53 19.04
C GLU A 210 -15.26 4.51 18.08
N TYR A 211 -14.85 4.95 16.90
CA TYR A 211 -14.14 4.11 15.92
C TYR A 211 -12.86 3.47 16.50
N LEU A 212 -12.05 4.25 17.23
CA LEU A 212 -10.82 3.74 17.86
C LEU A 212 -11.12 2.80 19.03
N ILE A 213 -12.14 3.09 19.84
CA ILE A 213 -12.56 2.21 20.94
C ILE A 213 -13.00 0.85 20.38
N GLU A 214 -13.83 0.83 19.33
CA GLU A 214 -14.26 -0.42 18.68
C GLU A 214 -13.07 -1.26 18.20
N ILE A 215 -12.07 -0.63 17.57
CA ILE A 215 -10.88 -1.34 17.08
C ILE A 215 -10.09 -1.94 18.23
N ILE A 216 -9.83 -1.16 19.28
CA ILE A 216 -9.07 -1.62 20.45
C ILE A 216 -9.79 -2.76 21.15
N GLU A 217 -11.12 -2.71 21.27
CA GLU A 217 -11.92 -3.79 21.87
C GLU A 217 -11.88 -5.06 21.02
N GLN A 218 -11.96 -4.95 19.69
CA GLN A 218 -11.83 -6.08 18.79
C GLN A 218 -10.43 -6.72 18.88
N GLU A 219 -9.37 -5.91 18.81
CA GLU A 219 -7.99 -6.39 18.94
C GLU A 219 -7.75 -7.06 20.30
N LYS A 220 -8.25 -6.49 21.40
CA LYS A 220 -8.18 -7.12 22.72
C LYS A 220 -8.87 -8.48 22.74
N LYS A 221 -10.07 -8.59 22.15
CA LYS A 221 -10.79 -9.86 22.08
C LYS A 221 -10.02 -10.91 21.26
N GLU A 222 -9.37 -10.51 20.18
CA GLU A 222 -8.50 -11.41 19.40
C GLU A 222 -7.28 -11.85 20.21
N ILE A 223 -6.65 -10.94 20.95
CA ILE A 223 -5.52 -11.26 21.85
C ILE A 223 -5.96 -12.26 22.92
N ASP A 224 -7.10 -12.03 23.57
CA ASP A 224 -7.62 -12.91 24.62
C ASP A 224 -7.91 -14.31 24.07
N ASN A 225 -8.59 -14.41 22.92
CA ASN A 225 -8.84 -15.68 22.24
C ASN A 225 -7.54 -16.42 21.89
N ASN A 226 -6.57 -15.71 21.31
CA ASN A 226 -5.27 -16.29 20.95
C ASN A 226 -4.51 -16.76 22.20
N SER A 227 -4.53 -15.99 23.28
CA SER A 227 -3.89 -16.36 24.55
C SER A 227 -4.50 -17.63 25.14
N THR A 228 -5.83 -17.77 25.05
CA THR A 228 -6.56 -18.94 25.54
C THR A 228 -6.18 -20.18 24.71
N LEU A 229 -6.15 -20.06 23.39
CA LEU A 229 -5.71 -21.13 22.49
C LEU A 229 -4.25 -21.55 22.75
N ILE A 230 -3.36 -20.59 22.98
CA ILE A 230 -1.95 -20.88 23.32
C ILE A 230 -1.86 -21.71 24.60
N ASN A 231 -2.61 -21.35 25.64
CA ASN A 231 -2.60 -22.11 26.90
C ASN A 231 -3.17 -23.53 26.69
N MET A 232 -4.28 -23.67 25.98
CA MET A 232 -4.85 -24.98 25.64
C MET A 232 -3.85 -25.86 24.87
N TYR A 233 -3.17 -25.33 23.86
CA TYR A 233 -2.18 -26.09 23.10
C TYR A 233 -0.95 -26.45 23.93
N ARG A 234 -0.53 -25.60 24.87
CA ARG A 234 0.58 -25.89 25.81
C ARG A 234 0.21 -27.03 26.74
N ASP A 235 -0.96 -26.97 27.35
CA ASP A 235 -1.47 -28.01 28.26
C ASP A 235 -1.63 -29.34 27.54
N GLU A 236 -2.18 -29.34 26.32
CA GLU A 236 -2.26 -30.55 25.49
C GLU A 236 -0.89 -31.13 25.16
N THR A 237 0.09 -30.27 24.85
CA THR A 237 1.45 -30.69 24.51
C THR A 237 2.15 -31.31 25.71
N GLU A 238 2.02 -30.68 26.88
CA GLU A 238 2.58 -31.21 28.13
C GLU A 238 1.92 -32.55 28.52
N ASN A 239 0.59 -32.63 28.43
CA ASN A 239 -0.13 -33.88 28.65
C ASN A 239 0.30 -35.00 27.69
N LYS A 240 0.53 -34.68 26.41
CA LYS A 240 1.04 -35.65 25.42
C LYS A 240 2.48 -36.07 25.76
N LYS A 241 3.36 -35.15 26.17
CA LYS A 241 4.73 -35.47 26.60
C LYS A 241 4.75 -36.37 27.83
N ASN A 242 3.92 -36.09 28.84
CA ASN A 242 3.80 -36.91 30.03
C ASN A 242 3.31 -38.32 29.69
N LYS A 243 2.28 -38.43 28.84
CA LYS A 243 1.81 -39.74 28.33
C LYS A 243 2.90 -40.52 27.59
N LEU A 244 3.73 -39.86 26.78
CA LEU A 244 4.86 -40.50 26.09
C LEU A 244 5.92 -40.98 27.07
N TYR A 245 6.24 -40.18 28.09
CA TYR A 245 7.18 -40.54 29.14
C TYR A 245 6.70 -41.77 29.93
N ASP A 246 5.43 -41.77 30.33
CA ASP A 246 4.81 -42.89 31.03
C ASP A 246 4.82 -44.17 30.18
N LEU A 247 4.46 -44.07 28.90
CA LEU A 247 4.50 -45.20 27.96
C LEU A 247 5.92 -45.77 27.78
N MET A 248 6.96 -44.93 27.86
CA MET A 248 8.34 -45.35 27.65
C MET A 248 8.98 -45.99 28.89
N LYS A 249 8.63 -45.53 30.09
CA LYS A 249 9.33 -45.93 31.33
C LYS A 249 8.50 -46.74 32.33
N SER A 250 7.17 -46.68 32.28
CA SER A 250 6.31 -47.33 33.28
C SER A 250 5.68 -48.62 32.75
N ALA A 251 5.48 -49.60 33.63
CA ALA A 251 4.73 -50.80 33.30
C ALA A 251 3.23 -50.44 33.14
N GLN A 252 2.67 -50.75 31.98
CA GLN A 252 1.26 -50.53 31.69
C GLN A 252 0.39 -51.60 32.35
N ILE A 253 -0.60 -51.18 33.14
CA ILE A 253 -1.62 -52.07 33.70
C ILE A 253 -2.81 -52.11 32.73
N PHE A 254 -3.12 -53.31 32.23
CA PHE A 254 -4.29 -53.55 31.39
C PHE A 254 -5.46 -54.00 32.28
N GLN A 255 -6.50 -53.17 32.37
CA GLN A 255 -7.72 -53.46 33.15
C GLN A 255 -8.92 -53.80 32.26
N GLU A 256 -8.74 -53.78 30.94
CA GLU A 256 -9.80 -54.08 29.97
C GLU A 256 -10.21 -55.55 30.11
N MET A 257 -11.49 -55.80 30.37
CA MET A 257 -12.04 -57.16 30.54
C MET A 257 -12.80 -57.66 29.31
N LYS A 258 -12.93 -56.82 28.27
CA LYS A 258 -13.71 -57.12 27.06
C LYS A 258 -12.83 -57.02 25.82
N CYS A 259 -13.09 -57.90 24.85
CA CYS A 259 -12.42 -57.87 23.55
C CYS A 259 -12.94 -56.69 22.73
N SER A 260 -12.04 -55.84 22.21
CA SER A 260 -12.42 -54.67 21.41
C SER A 260 -13.02 -55.03 20.03
N MET A 261 -12.88 -56.29 19.57
CA MET A 261 -13.45 -56.74 18.29
C MET A 261 -14.83 -57.39 18.45
N CYS A 262 -15.00 -58.32 19.39
CA CYS A 262 -16.24 -59.09 19.55
C CYS A 262 -17.08 -58.66 20.76
N GLY A 263 -16.57 -57.80 21.63
CA GLY A 263 -17.26 -57.30 22.83
C GLY A 263 -17.43 -58.30 23.98
N LEU A 264 -17.07 -59.56 23.78
CA LEU A 264 -17.16 -60.62 24.79
C LEU A 264 -16.06 -60.48 25.85
N ILE A 265 -16.29 -61.09 27.01
CA ILE A 265 -15.31 -61.13 28.10
C ILE A 265 -14.03 -61.82 27.61
N LEU A 266 -12.89 -61.23 27.92
CA LEU A 266 -11.59 -61.75 27.55
C LEU A 266 -11.32 -63.08 28.25
N ASN A 267 -10.99 -64.10 27.47
CA ASN A 267 -10.50 -65.37 27.96
C ASN A 267 -9.12 -65.65 27.33
N LEU A 268 -8.27 -66.35 28.08
CA LEU A 268 -6.93 -66.71 27.62
C LEU A 268 -7.03 -67.64 26.40
N PRO A 269 -6.16 -67.47 25.39
CA PRO A 269 -5.07 -66.49 25.27
C PRO A 269 -5.50 -65.10 24.75
N ILE A 270 -4.93 -64.04 25.36
CA ILE A 270 -5.26 -62.62 25.14
C ILE A 270 -4.04 -61.88 24.60
N VAL A 271 -4.27 -60.93 23.69
CA VAL A 271 -3.24 -60.01 23.18
C VAL A 271 -3.59 -58.59 23.59
N HIS A 272 -2.64 -57.90 24.21
CA HIS A 272 -2.77 -56.52 24.66
C HIS A 272 -1.86 -55.62 23.83
N PHE A 273 -2.41 -54.51 23.31
CA PHE A 273 -1.62 -53.47 22.66
C PHE A 273 -1.39 -52.30 23.62
N LEU A 274 -0.24 -51.62 23.50
CA LEU A 274 0.10 -50.44 24.34
C LEU A 274 -0.88 -49.26 24.20
N CYS A 275 -1.77 -49.28 23.20
CA CYS A 275 -2.90 -48.35 23.11
C CYS A 275 -4.09 -48.74 24.02
N LYS A 276 -3.91 -49.72 24.92
CA LYS A 276 -4.87 -50.28 25.89
C LYS A 276 -5.98 -51.17 25.31
N HIS A 277 -6.11 -51.26 23.99
CA HIS A 277 -7.03 -52.20 23.37
C HIS A 277 -6.56 -53.65 23.56
N SER A 278 -7.51 -54.51 23.88
CA SER A 278 -7.28 -55.90 24.25
C SER A 278 -8.19 -56.82 23.41
N TYR A 279 -7.65 -57.94 22.96
CA TYR A 279 -8.34 -58.84 22.03
C TYR A 279 -8.09 -60.30 22.38
N HIS A 280 -9.03 -61.18 22.02
CA HIS A 280 -8.75 -62.61 21.99
C HIS A 280 -7.76 -62.92 20.87
N GLN A 281 -6.84 -63.86 21.09
CA GLN A 281 -5.96 -64.34 20.03
C GLN A 281 -6.73 -64.81 18.78
N LYS A 282 -7.91 -65.42 18.96
CA LYS A 282 -8.77 -65.87 17.86
C LYS A 282 -9.47 -64.75 17.08
N CYS A 283 -9.59 -63.57 17.68
CA CYS A 283 -10.23 -62.42 17.04
C CYS A 283 -9.25 -61.58 16.21
N ILE A 284 -7.97 -61.95 16.22
CA ILE A 284 -6.91 -61.34 15.44
C ILE A 284 -6.45 -62.40 14.44
N ASN A 285 -6.69 -62.17 13.14
CA ASN A 285 -6.18 -63.05 12.09
C ASN A 285 -4.66 -62.88 11.98
N ASP A 286 -3.91 -63.99 12.03
CA ASP A 286 -2.46 -64.05 11.84
C ASP A 286 -1.64 -63.02 12.66
N LEU A 287 -1.33 -63.42 13.90
CA LEU A 287 -0.51 -62.64 14.83
C LEU A 287 0.86 -62.24 14.28
N ASP A 288 1.41 -63.03 13.36
CA ASP A 288 2.74 -62.81 12.79
C ASP A 288 2.77 -61.62 11.81
N GLU A 289 1.62 -61.20 11.27
CA GLU A 289 1.53 -60.06 10.35
C GLU A 289 1.05 -58.75 11.02
N ILE A 290 0.60 -58.80 12.28
CA ILE A 290 -0.05 -57.67 12.95
C ILE A 290 0.91 -56.99 13.92
N GLU A 291 1.63 -55.99 13.40
CA GLU A 291 2.48 -55.08 14.21
C GLU A 291 1.66 -54.03 15.00
N TYR A 292 0.41 -53.74 14.61
CA TYR A 292 -0.38 -52.64 15.16
C TYR A 292 -1.80 -53.05 15.52
N CYS A 293 -2.37 -52.43 16.56
CA CYS A 293 -3.77 -52.62 16.94
C CYS A 293 -4.71 -52.36 15.75
N PRO A 294 -5.63 -53.28 15.40
CA PRO A 294 -6.53 -53.14 14.25
C PRO A 294 -7.41 -51.87 14.29
N GLN A 295 -7.81 -51.43 15.49
CA GLN A 295 -8.61 -50.20 15.66
C GLN A 295 -7.77 -48.93 15.46
N CYS A 296 -6.48 -48.97 15.81
CA CYS A 296 -5.58 -47.82 15.70
C CYS A 296 -4.75 -47.79 14.41
N SER A 297 -4.73 -48.89 13.65
CA SER A 297 -3.88 -49.06 12.46
C SER A 297 -4.13 -47.97 11.42
N ASN A 298 -5.39 -47.69 11.11
CA ASN A 298 -5.78 -46.64 10.15
C ASN A 298 -5.27 -45.26 10.57
N ASN A 299 -5.45 -44.89 11.84
CA ASN A 299 -4.95 -43.63 12.37
C ASN A 299 -3.42 -43.58 12.36
N ASN A 300 -2.75 -44.68 12.69
CA ASN A 300 -1.30 -44.77 12.64
C ASN A 300 -0.77 -44.65 11.20
N ILE A 301 -1.44 -45.24 10.21
CA ILE A 301 -1.11 -45.09 8.79
C ILE A 301 -1.24 -43.63 8.36
N MET A 302 -2.34 -42.96 8.73
CA MET A 302 -2.53 -41.53 8.45
C MET A 302 -1.42 -40.68 9.08
N ILE A 303 -1.09 -40.91 10.36
CA ILE A 303 -0.02 -40.18 11.05
C ILE A 303 1.34 -40.43 10.39
N LYS A 304 1.65 -41.68 9.99
CA LYS A 304 2.88 -42.02 9.27
C LYS A 304 2.94 -41.34 7.90
N ALA A 305 1.82 -41.27 7.17
CA ALA A 305 1.73 -40.57 5.89
C ALA A 305 1.98 -39.06 6.08
N ILE A 306 1.39 -38.45 7.11
CA ILE A 306 1.65 -37.05 7.47
C ILE A 306 3.14 -36.85 7.76
N LYS A 307 3.75 -37.64 8.65
CA LYS A 307 5.20 -37.55 8.93
C LYS A 307 6.06 -37.66 7.68
N LYS A 308 5.79 -38.66 6.83
CA LYS A 308 6.52 -38.83 5.56
C LYS A 308 6.38 -37.61 4.66
N SER A 309 5.21 -36.97 4.62
CA SER A 309 5.02 -35.73 3.87
C SER A 309 5.81 -34.56 4.46
N GLN A 310 5.92 -34.47 5.79
CA GLN A 310 6.72 -33.46 6.49
C GLN A 310 8.23 -33.67 6.21
N ASP A 311 8.73 -34.90 6.28
CA ASP A 311 10.13 -35.25 5.96
C ASP A 311 10.50 -34.91 4.51
N GLN A 312 9.56 -35.08 3.58
CA GLN A 312 9.75 -34.69 2.18
C GLN A 312 9.83 -33.17 1.99
N ILE A 313 9.20 -32.39 2.87
CA ILE A 313 9.20 -30.92 2.83
C ILE A 313 10.51 -30.37 3.41
N VAL A 314 11.06 -30.98 4.44
CA VAL A 314 12.39 -30.65 4.98
C VAL A 314 13.45 -30.66 3.86
N ASN A 315 13.42 -31.67 2.98
CA ASN A 315 14.38 -31.78 1.88
C ASN A 315 14.16 -30.77 0.72
N LYS A 316 13.12 -29.94 0.77
CA LYS A 316 12.74 -28.98 -0.30
C LYS A 316 13.07 -27.53 0.04
N HIS A 317 14.18 -27.28 0.76
CA HIS A 317 14.62 -25.93 1.11
C HIS A 317 14.83 -25.01 -0.11
N SER A 318 15.32 -25.53 -1.23
CA SER A 318 15.51 -24.75 -2.47
C SER A 318 14.20 -24.29 -3.11
N PHE A 319 13.15 -25.10 -3.02
CA PHE A 319 11.81 -24.75 -3.49
C PHE A 319 11.15 -23.70 -2.59
N PHE A 320 11.36 -23.78 -1.29
CA PHE A 320 10.91 -22.75 -0.36
C PHE A 320 11.59 -21.41 -0.63
N GLN A 321 12.91 -21.43 -0.88
CA GLN A 321 13.67 -20.22 -1.18
C GLN A 321 13.17 -19.54 -2.46
N SER A 322 12.91 -20.30 -3.53
CA SER A 322 12.37 -19.74 -4.77
C SER A 322 10.94 -19.19 -4.59
N GLN A 323 10.12 -19.81 -3.74
CA GLN A 323 8.79 -19.27 -3.40
C GLN A 323 8.87 -17.96 -2.61
N LEU A 324 9.83 -17.84 -1.68
CA LEU A 324 10.05 -16.61 -0.91
C LEU A 324 10.57 -15.45 -1.77
N GLU A 325 11.42 -15.75 -2.75
CA GLU A 325 11.96 -14.75 -3.68
C GLU A 325 10.86 -14.20 -4.60
N ASN A 326 9.93 -15.04 -5.02
CA ASN A 326 8.81 -14.67 -5.91
C ASN A 326 7.59 -14.09 -5.18
N ALA A 327 7.49 -14.22 -3.86
CA ALA A 327 6.33 -13.76 -3.10
C ALA A 327 6.37 -12.25 -2.81
N THR A 328 5.19 -11.62 -2.74
CA THR A 328 4.99 -10.26 -2.25
C THR A 328 5.29 -10.17 -0.75
N LEU A 329 5.69 -8.99 -0.27
CA LEU A 329 6.14 -8.78 1.12
C LEU A 329 5.11 -9.26 2.17
N GLN A 330 3.81 -9.10 1.91
CA GLN A 330 2.74 -9.51 2.81
C GLN A 330 2.54 -11.04 2.85
N ASP A 331 2.75 -11.73 1.74
CA ASP A 331 2.55 -13.17 1.64
C ASP A 331 3.76 -13.98 2.13
N LYS A 332 4.94 -13.35 2.21
CA LYS A 332 6.17 -13.99 2.72
C LYS A 332 5.99 -14.55 4.13
N LEU A 333 5.41 -13.78 5.06
CA LEU A 333 5.19 -14.26 6.43
C LEU A 333 4.21 -15.44 6.46
N LYS A 334 3.15 -15.39 5.65
CA LYS A 334 2.18 -16.48 5.55
C LYS A 334 2.82 -17.76 4.98
N LEU A 335 3.66 -17.63 3.96
CA LEU A 335 4.45 -18.73 3.39
C LEU A 335 5.42 -19.32 4.43
N ILE A 336 6.09 -18.48 5.22
CA ILE A 336 6.96 -18.93 6.31
C ILE A 336 6.14 -19.74 7.33
N PHE A 337 5.01 -19.21 7.81
CA PHE A 337 4.19 -19.94 8.79
C PHE A 337 3.59 -21.23 8.24
N ASP A 338 3.13 -21.26 6.99
CA ASP A 338 2.64 -22.49 6.35
C ASP A 338 3.77 -23.53 6.26
N PHE A 339 4.97 -23.12 5.83
CA PHE A 339 6.13 -24.01 5.74
C PHE A 339 6.56 -24.56 7.11
N ILE A 340 6.54 -23.72 8.16
CA ILE A 340 6.81 -24.13 9.55
C ILE A 340 5.74 -25.09 10.06
N SER A 341 4.47 -24.79 9.81
CA SER A 341 3.34 -25.64 10.25
C SER A 341 3.39 -27.04 9.63
N ARG A 342 3.97 -27.16 8.43
CA ARG A 342 4.22 -28.43 7.74
C ARG A 342 5.50 -29.13 8.18
N GLY A 343 6.14 -28.69 9.25
CA GLY A 343 7.27 -29.39 9.88
C GLY A 343 8.64 -29.11 9.26
N ALA A 344 8.77 -28.12 8.38
CA ALA A 344 10.03 -27.89 7.67
C ALA A 344 11.20 -27.37 8.54
N LEU A 345 10.90 -26.81 9.73
CA LEU A 345 11.90 -26.34 10.71
C LEU A 345 12.03 -27.25 11.92
N SER A 346 11.47 -28.47 11.91
CA SER A 346 11.82 -29.43 12.96
C SER A 346 13.27 -29.86 12.73
N MET A 347 14.21 -29.16 13.39
CA MET A 347 15.57 -29.64 13.53
C MET A 347 15.49 -31.08 14.02
N GLU A 348 16.15 -31.99 13.32
CA GLU A 348 16.42 -33.33 13.79
C GLU A 348 17.02 -33.22 15.20
N THR A 349 16.21 -33.49 16.22
CA THR A 349 16.74 -33.78 17.55
C THR A 349 17.48 -35.09 17.40
N ARG A 350 18.79 -34.99 17.12
CA ARG A 350 19.74 -36.10 17.17
C ARG A 350 19.73 -36.77 18.53
#